data_AF-U2V927-F1
#
_entry.id   AF-U2V927-F1
#
_cell.length_a   1.000
_cell.length_b   1.000
_cell.length_c   1.000
_cell.angle_alpha   90.00
_cell.angle_beta   90.00
_cell.angle_gamma   90.00
#
_symmetry.space_group_name_H-M   'P 1'
#
loop_
_entity.id
_entity.type
_entity.pdbx_description
1 polymer ?
#
loop_
_entity_poly.entity_id
_entity_poly.type
_entity_poly.pdbx_seq_one_letter_code
_entity_poly.pdbx_strand_id
1 'polypeptide(L)'
;MLAVLYADWCQFLRKFPQYLLLFATVIILVGAGAVFGGDDIDIAHVTITKLQIQISLTIFFMVMYILAGGAFSDDEANGWQQARDALPLTRAQVVTGRYVFVFAVTITGAIVCILLNGVVVLAMQQFNSNALSTMTEVGSVLVAAALILLLLLSLQMPVLFWWGAQRAWPVMSLPVMLPLLLTFPAPRQGFLRATETLSKLYAQLGMGWSLVVAALLVGLLSFASLKLSQKLYAKRDL
;
A
#
# COMPACT_ATOMS: atom_id res chain seq x y z
N MET A 1 23.78 -8.31 2.76
CA MET A 1 22.33 -8.14 2.48
C MET A 1 21.48 -8.29 3.73
N LEU A 2 21.55 -9.42 4.46
CA LEU A 2 20.75 -9.65 5.67
C LEU A 2 20.90 -8.58 6.76
N ALA A 3 22.12 -8.08 7.00
CA ALA A 3 22.36 -7.03 7.99
C ALA A 3 21.61 -5.71 7.69
N VAL A 4 21.50 -5.32 6.42
CA VAL A 4 20.76 -4.11 6.01
C VAL A 4 19.26 -4.32 6.21
N LEU A 5 18.78 -5.51 5.87
CA LEU A 5 17.37 -5.86 6.03
C LEU A 5 16.96 -5.92 7.51
N TYR A 6 17.85 -6.40 8.37
CA TYR A 6 17.67 -6.37 9.82
C TYR A 6 17.63 -4.94 10.38
N ALA A 7 18.52 -4.05 9.91
CA ALA A 7 18.53 -2.65 10.33
C ALA A 7 17.21 -1.94 9.94
N ASP A 8 16.76 -2.12 8.70
CA ASP A 8 15.47 -1.58 8.21
C ASP A 8 14.30 -2.11 9.06
N TRP A 9 14.34 -3.39 9.45
CA TRP A 9 13.33 -4.00 10.33
C TRP A 9 13.34 -3.44 11.76
N CYS A 10 14.52 -3.23 12.35
CA CYS A 10 14.64 -2.61 13.67
C CYS A 10 14.12 -1.16 13.68
N GLN A 11 14.43 -0.39 12.64
CA GLN A 11 13.93 0.98 12.50
C GLN A 11 12.41 1.01 12.34
N PHE A 12 11.85 0.08 11.56
CA PHE A 12 10.41 -0.11 11.45
C PHE A 12 9.77 -0.39 12.81
N LEU A 13 10.29 -1.35 13.57
CA LEU A 13 9.76 -1.69 14.91
C LEU A 13 9.86 -0.54 15.90
N ARG A 14 10.93 0.27 15.82
CA ARG A 14 11.10 1.44 16.71
C ARG A 14 10.06 2.52 16.46
N LYS A 15 9.68 2.76 15.21
CA LYS A 15 8.67 3.77 14.83
C LYS A 15 7.24 3.24 14.84
N PHE A 16 7.07 1.92 14.89
CA PHE A 16 5.78 1.23 14.97
C PHE A 16 4.78 1.80 15.99
N PRO A 17 5.14 2.20 17.23
CA PRO A 17 4.18 2.80 18.16
C PRO A 17 3.69 4.19 17.74
N GLN A 18 4.56 5.04 17.19
CA GLN A 18 4.18 6.37 16.69
C GLN A 18 3.21 6.26 15.52
N TYR A 19 3.51 5.30 14.65
CA TYR A 19 2.66 4.84 13.57
C TYR A 19 1.29 4.42 14.13
N LEU A 20 1.22 3.43 15.01
CA LEU A 20 -0.05 2.98 15.61
C LEU A 20 -0.92 4.12 16.17
N LEU A 21 -0.33 5.11 16.85
CA LEU A 21 -1.06 6.26 17.37
C LEU A 21 -1.67 7.13 16.26
N LEU A 22 -0.89 7.45 15.22
CA LEU A 22 -1.37 8.20 14.06
C LEU A 22 -2.47 7.43 13.31
N PHE A 23 -2.45 6.11 13.37
CA PHE A 23 -3.48 5.27 12.74
C PHE A 23 -4.74 5.14 13.58
N ALA A 24 -4.62 5.04 14.90
CA ALA A 24 -5.77 5.09 15.79
C ALA A 24 -6.53 6.41 15.58
N THR A 25 -5.82 7.54 15.46
CA THR A 25 -6.48 8.84 15.21
C THR A 25 -7.15 8.90 13.84
N VAL A 26 -6.50 8.41 12.77
CA VAL A 26 -7.13 8.39 11.43
C VAL A 26 -8.34 7.45 11.41
N ILE A 27 -8.25 6.24 11.97
CA ILE A 27 -9.37 5.30 12.03
C ILE A 27 -10.54 5.88 12.82
N ILE A 28 -10.27 6.55 13.95
CA ILE A 28 -11.32 7.20 14.75
C ILE A 28 -11.95 8.36 13.97
N LEU A 29 -11.16 9.24 13.37
CA LEU A 29 -11.64 10.41 12.63
C LEU A 29 -12.47 10.00 11.40
N VAL A 30 -11.98 9.01 10.68
CA VAL A 30 -12.58 8.50 9.45
C VAL A 30 -13.79 7.61 9.75
N GLY A 31 -13.72 6.79 10.80
CA GLY A 31 -14.84 6.00 11.32
C GLY A 31 -15.98 6.86 11.86
N ALA A 32 -15.66 7.98 12.52
CA ALA A 32 -16.66 8.98 12.90
C ALA A 32 -17.38 9.54 11.67
N GLY A 33 -16.65 9.89 10.61
CA GLY A 33 -17.26 10.35 9.35
C GLY A 33 -18.22 9.35 8.71
N ALA A 34 -17.91 8.05 8.79
CA ALA A 34 -18.78 6.98 8.27
C ALA A 34 -20.04 6.76 9.13
N VAL A 35 -19.95 6.98 10.44
CA VAL A 35 -21.07 6.83 11.39
C VAL A 35 -21.99 8.04 11.40
N PHE A 36 -21.44 9.26 11.25
CA PHE A 36 -22.21 10.50 11.36
C PHE A 36 -22.68 11.10 10.02
N GLY A 37 -22.23 10.57 8.87
CA GLY A 37 -22.48 11.15 7.55
C GLY A 37 -23.45 10.40 6.64
N GLY A 38 -24.15 9.35 7.12
CA GLY A 38 -25.02 8.52 6.29
C GLY A 38 -26.51 8.79 6.48
N ASP A 39 -27.19 9.24 5.42
CA ASP A 39 -28.66 9.28 5.35
C ASP A 39 -29.25 7.85 5.36
N ASP A 40 -30.25 7.66 6.23
CA ASP A 40 -31.25 6.59 6.46
C ASP A 40 -31.41 5.42 5.44
N ILE A 41 -30.35 4.67 5.13
CA ILE A 41 -30.47 3.41 4.35
C ILE A 41 -29.74 2.27 5.07
N ASP A 42 -30.52 1.33 5.62
CA ASP A 42 -30.12 0.06 6.27
C ASP A 42 -28.77 0.08 7.00
N ILE A 43 -28.81 0.75 8.16
CA ILE A 43 -27.67 1.29 8.91
C ILE A 43 -26.71 0.22 9.45
N ALA A 44 -27.12 -1.04 9.63
CA ALA A 44 -26.26 -2.04 10.28
C ALA A 44 -25.28 -2.72 9.32
N HIS A 45 -25.77 -3.36 8.25
CA HIS A 45 -24.90 -4.16 7.36
C HIS A 45 -24.01 -3.29 6.47
N VAL A 46 -24.58 -2.26 5.85
CA VAL A 46 -23.87 -1.40 4.89
C VAL A 46 -22.78 -0.57 5.59
N THR A 47 -23.04 -0.09 6.80
CA THR A 47 -22.07 0.70 7.58
C THR A 47 -20.90 -0.16 8.05
N ILE A 48 -21.12 -1.41 8.44
CA ILE A 48 -20.06 -2.33 8.88
C ILE A 48 -19.13 -2.72 7.72
N THR A 49 -19.68 -3.08 6.55
CA THR A 49 -18.86 -3.36 5.35
C THR A 49 -18.03 -2.16 4.92
N LYS A 50 -18.62 -0.96 4.94
CA LYS A 50 -17.92 0.28 4.61
C LYS A 50 -16.80 0.56 5.62
N LEU A 51 -17.07 0.40 6.92
CA LEU A 51 -16.07 0.56 7.97
C LEU A 51 -14.90 -0.43 7.83
N GLN A 52 -15.18 -1.70 7.52
CA GLN A 52 -14.15 -2.74 7.32
C GLN A 52 -13.24 -2.43 6.12
N ILE A 53 -13.82 -2.06 4.98
CA ILE A 53 -13.08 -1.66 3.78
C ILE A 53 -12.23 -0.42 4.08
N GLN A 54 -12.76 0.51 4.86
CA GLN A 54 -12.09 1.76 5.19
C GLN A 54 -10.91 1.57 6.13
N ILE A 55 -11.07 0.80 7.22
CA ILE A 55 -9.96 0.41 8.13
C ILE A 55 -8.84 -0.26 7.31
N SER A 56 -9.24 -1.16 6.40
CA SER A 56 -8.32 -1.89 5.55
C SER A 56 -7.53 -0.98 4.60
N LEU A 57 -8.20 -0.04 3.93
CA LEU A 57 -7.55 0.96 3.09
C LEU A 57 -6.59 1.85 3.89
N THR A 58 -6.99 2.28 5.09
CA THR A 58 -6.13 3.09 5.97
C THR A 58 -4.84 2.35 6.34
N ILE A 59 -4.91 1.04 6.63
CA ILE A 59 -3.72 0.23 6.92
C ILE A 59 -2.81 0.09 5.69
N PHE A 60 -3.36 0.02 4.48
CA PHE A 60 -2.53 0.04 3.27
C PHE A 60 -1.87 1.40 3.05
N PHE A 61 -2.60 2.52 3.18
CA PHE A 61 -2.00 3.86 3.12
C PHE A 61 -0.93 4.08 4.20
N MET A 62 -1.10 3.49 5.38
CA MET A 62 -0.08 3.41 6.43
C MET A 62 1.21 2.75 5.92
N VAL A 63 1.10 1.54 5.37
CA VAL A 63 2.24 0.78 4.86
C VAL A 63 2.97 1.58 3.78
N MET A 64 2.22 2.23 2.88
CA MET A 64 2.74 3.13 1.85
C MET A 64 3.58 4.27 2.46
N TYR A 65 3.03 4.99 3.44
CA TYR A 65 3.67 6.16 4.04
C TYR A 65 4.95 5.80 4.80
N ILE A 66 4.92 4.68 5.54
CA ILE A 66 6.06 4.17 6.29
C ILE A 66 7.19 3.74 5.35
N LEU A 67 6.86 3.02 4.27
CA LEU A 67 7.83 2.46 3.34
C LEU A 67 8.43 3.50 2.40
N ALA A 68 7.60 4.35 1.80
CA ALA A 68 8.02 5.31 0.79
C ALA A 68 8.59 6.59 1.39
N GLY A 69 7.97 7.10 2.47
CA GLY A 69 8.36 8.35 3.12
C GLY A 69 9.38 8.16 4.24
N GLY A 70 9.07 7.28 5.20
CA GLY A 70 9.87 7.13 6.42
C GLY A 70 11.26 6.57 6.17
N ALA A 71 11.36 5.35 5.64
CA ALA A 71 12.63 4.65 5.54
C ALA A 71 13.64 5.36 4.62
N PHE A 72 13.19 5.88 3.47
CA PHE A 72 14.08 6.56 2.52
C PHE A 72 14.47 7.97 2.98
N SER A 73 13.55 8.71 3.59
CA SER A 73 13.85 10.05 4.12
C SER A 73 14.78 9.97 5.32
N ASP A 74 14.59 9.00 6.22
CA ASP A 74 15.47 8.80 7.36
C ASP A 74 16.89 8.39 6.95
N ASP A 75 17.03 7.52 5.94
CA ASP A 75 18.33 7.10 5.42
C ASP A 75 19.14 8.29 4.88
N GLU A 76 18.45 9.21 4.21
CA GLU A 76 19.06 10.41 3.66
C GLU A 76 19.37 11.45 4.74
N ALA A 77 18.46 11.64 5.71
CA ALA A 77 18.66 12.56 6.83
C ALA A 77 19.81 12.15 7.76
N ASN A 78 20.01 10.84 7.97
CA ASN A 78 21.05 10.31 8.86
C ASN A 78 22.39 10.04 8.15
N GLY A 79 22.51 10.37 6.86
CA GLY A 79 23.76 10.12 6.10
C GLY A 79 24.08 8.63 5.94
N TRP A 80 23.10 7.75 6.08
CA TRP A 80 23.29 6.28 6.03
C TRP A 80 23.89 5.81 4.69
N GLN A 81 23.74 6.62 3.64
CA GLN A 81 24.38 6.41 2.35
C GLN A 81 25.92 6.31 2.47
N GLN A 82 26.56 7.16 3.28
CA GLN A 82 28.02 7.16 3.50
C GLN A 82 28.47 5.95 4.33
N ALA A 83 27.68 5.56 5.33
CA ALA A 83 27.95 4.37 6.14
C ALA A 83 27.80 3.07 5.32
N ARG A 84 26.91 3.05 4.32
CA ARG A 84 26.73 1.92 3.40
C ARG A 84 27.92 1.70 2.47
N ASP A 85 28.61 2.76 2.06
CA ASP A 85 29.78 2.66 1.19
C ASP A 85 30.98 1.99 1.88
N ALA A 86 31.03 2.04 3.22
CA ALA A 86 32.03 1.33 4.02
C ALA A 86 31.74 -0.18 4.14
N LEU A 87 30.54 -0.64 3.77
CA LEU A 87 30.18 -2.06 3.81
C LEU A 87 30.54 -2.75 2.48
N PRO A 88 30.95 -4.04 2.50
CA PRO A 88 31.24 -4.82 1.30
C PRO A 88 29.94 -5.27 0.59
N LEU A 89 29.11 -4.32 0.19
CA LEU A 89 27.81 -4.55 -0.44
C LEU A 89 27.81 -3.99 -1.84
N THR A 90 27.25 -4.74 -2.79
CA THR A 90 27.06 -4.22 -4.14
C THR A 90 25.82 -3.32 -4.19
N ARG A 91 25.85 -2.29 -5.04
CA ARG A 91 24.72 -1.38 -5.26
C ARG A 91 23.43 -2.13 -5.64
N ALA A 92 23.56 -3.22 -6.41
CA ALA A 92 22.44 -4.07 -6.77
C ALA A 92 21.84 -4.82 -5.56
N GLN A 93 22.66 -5.24 -4.60
CA GLN A 93 22.20 -5.88 -3.37
C GLN A 93 21.46 -4.90 -2.46
N VAL A 94 21.86 -3.62 -2.43
CA VAL A 94 21.16 -2.57 -1.67
C VAL A 94 19.75 -2.37 -2.22
N VAL A 95 19.62 -2.17 -3.53
CA VAL A 95 18.31 -2.02 -4.19
C VAL A 95 17.46 -3.27 -3.95
N THR A 96 18.01 -4.46 -4.19
CA THR A 96 17.28 -5.72 -4.03
C THR A 96 16.82 -5.93 -2.59
N GLY A 97 17.66 -5.63 -1.59
CA GLY A 97 17.30 -5.72 -0.17
C GLY A 97 16.11 -4.84 0.17
N ARG A 98 16.06 -3.63 -0.39
CA ARG A 98 14.96 -2.70 -0.17
C ARG A 98 13.65 -3.14 -0.81
N TYR A 99 13.70 -3.70 -2.02
CA TYR A 99 12.52 -4.31 -2.64
C TYR A 99 12.01 -5.51 -1.82
N VAL A 100 12.91 -6.38 -1.35
CA VAL A 100 12.53 -7.52 -0.49
C VAL A 100 11.90 -7.03 0.81
N PHE A 101 12.44 -5.98 1.44
CA PHE A 101 11.85 -5.37 2.62
C PHE A 101 10.43 -4.81 2.34
N VAL A 102 10.26 -4.06 1.24
CA VAL A 102 8.95 -3.55 0.82
C VAL A 102 7.94 -4.68 0.62
N PHE A 103 8.33 -5.74 -0.10
CA PHE A 103 7.50 -6.93 -0.31
C PHE A 103 7.16 -7.66 1.00
N ALA A 104 8.13 -7.82 1.89
CA ALA A 104 7.91 -8.47 3.18
C ALA A 104 6.91 -7.68 4.03
N VAL A 105 7.08 -6.36 4.14
CA VAL A 105 6.17 -5.50 4.91
C VAL A 105 4.77 -5.50 4.30
N THR A 106 4.64 -5.46 2.97
CA THR A 106 3.33 -5.52 2.30
C THR A 106 2.61 -6.84 2.52
N ILE A 107 3.32 -7.97 2.40
CA ILE A 107 2.75 -9.30 2.67
C ILE A 107 2.34 -9.41 4.13
N THR A 108 3.20 -8.99 5.07
CA THR A 108 2.84 -9.00 6.50
C THR A 108 1.64 -8.10 6.80
N GLY A 109 1.56 -6.92 6.18
CA GLY A 109 0.43 -6.00 6.31
C GLY A 109 -0.87 -6.62 5.78
N ALA A 110 -0.81 -7.26 4.60
CA ALA A 110 -1.95 -7.96 4.03
C ALA A 110 -2.44 -9.12 4.93
N ILE A 111 -1.52 -9.93 5.45
CA ILE A 111 -1.85 -11.03 6.38
C ILE A 111 -2.51 -10.48 7.64
N VAL A 112 -1.94 -9.43 8.25
CA VAL A 112 -2.51 -8.79 9.45
C VAL A 112 -3.90 -8.24 9.16
N CYS A 113 -4.11 -7.58 8.01
CA CYS A 113 -5.43 -7.11 7.61
C CYS A 113 -6.45 -8.25 7.46
N ILE A 114 -6.06 -9.36 6.84
CA ILE A 114 -6.94 -10.52 6.67
C ILE A 114 -7.31 -11.10 8.05
N LEU A 115 -6.34 -11.25 8.95
CA LEU A 115 -6.57 -11.76 10.29
C LEU A 115 -7.48 -10.83 11.11
N LEU A 116 -7.24 -9.52 11.08
CA LEU A 116 -8.07 -8.53 11.78
C LEU A 116 -9.50 -8.55 11.25
N ASN A 117 -9.69 -8.59 9.93
CA ASN A 117 -11.03 -8.71 9.35
C ASN A 117 -11.70 -10.03 9.74
N GLY A 118 -10.95 -11.14 9.81
CA GLY A 118 -11.44 -12.42 10.32
C GLY A 118 -11.93 -12.33 11.77
N VAL A 119 -11.20 -11.66 12.65
CA VAL A 119 -11.61 -11.44 14.04
C VAL A 119 -12.89 -10.61 14.12
N VAL A 120 -12.99 -9.53 13.33
CA VAL A 120 -14.21 -8.70 13.29
C VAL A 120 -15.40 -9.53 12.83
N VAL A 121 -15.24 -10.38 11.81
CA VAL A 121 -16.32 -11.23 11.30
C VAL A 121 -16.75 -12.27 12.34
N LEU A 122 -15.80 -12.91 13.03
CA LEU A 122 -16.11 -13.86 14.11
C LEU A 122 -16.87 -13.20 15.26
N ALA A 123 -16.50 -11.97 15.63
CA ALA A 123 -17.25 -11.19 16.61
C ALA A 123 -18.66 -10.86 16.13
N MET A 124 -18.85 -10.63 14.82
CA MET A 124 -20.14 -10.29 14.22
C MET A 124 -21.03 -11.51 13.93
N GLN A 125 -20.48 -12.71 13.77
CA GLN A 125 -21.28 -13.95 13.63
C GLN A 125 -22.23 -14.16 14.81
N GLN A 126 -21.91 -13.60 15.98
CA GLN A 126 -22.78 -13.63 17.16
C GLN A 126 -24.06 -12.79 16.99
N PHE A 127 -24.07 -11.84 16.06
CA PHE A 127 -25.18 -10.91 15.81
C PHE A 127 -25.82 -11.04 14.43
N ASN A 128 -25.21 -11.78 13.48
CA ASN A 128 -25.66 -11.82 12.09
C ASN A 128 -25.24 -13.10 11.33
N SER A 129 -26.20 -13.76 10.66
CA SER A 129 -25.98 -15.03 9.95
C SER A 129 -25.26 -14.90 8.60
N ASN A 130 -25.25 -13.72 7.98
CA ASN A 130 -24.62 -13.48 6.67
C ASN A 130 -23.15 -13.01 6.74
N ALA A 131 -22.50 -13.12 7.90
CA ALA A 131 -21.14 -12.61 8.10
C ALA A 131 -20.08 -13.27 7.19
N LEU A 132 -20.35 -14.48 6.69
CA LEU A 132 -19.42 -15.23 5.83
C LEU A 132 -19.37 -14.69 4.39
N SER A 133 -20.52 -14.29 3.81
CA SER A 133 -20.55 -13.65 2.48
C SER A 133 -19.85 -12.28 2.50
N THR A 134 -19.92 -11.58 3.64
CA THR A 134 -19.18 -10.34 3.86
C THR A 134 -17.66 -10.55 3.79
N MET A 135 -17.13 -11.69 4.27
CA MET A 135 -15.70 -11.98 4.18
C MET A 135 -15.20 -12.13 2.75
N THR A 136 -15.98 -12.77 1.88
CA THR A 136 -15.56 -12.99 0.48
C THR A 136 -15.46 -11.68 -0.28
N GLU A 137 -16.35 -10.73 -0.01
CA GLU A 137 -16.32 -9.40 -0.61
C GLU A 137 -15.14 -8.58 -0.09
N VAL A 138 -14.99 -8.49 1.24
CA VAL A 138 -13.91 -7.71 1.88
C VAL A 138 -12.52 -8.30 1.54
N GLY A 139 -12.40 -9.62 1.48
CA GLY A 139 -11.16 -10.30 1.10
C GLY A 139 -10.69 -9.93 -0.31
N SER A 140 -11.61 -9.83 -1.26
CA SER A 140 -11.27 -9.42 -2.64
C SER A 140 -10.77 -7.97 -2.70
N VAL A 141 -11.40 -7.07 -1.94
CA VAL A 141 -11.02 -5.65 -1.85
C VAL A 141 -9.65 -5.50 -1.18
N LEU A 142 -9.36 -6.31 -0.16
CA LEU A 142 -8.07 -6.34 0.52
C LEU A 142 -6.93 -6.73 -0.42
N VAL A 143 -7.12 -7.81 -1.18
CA VAL A 143 -6.12 -8.27 -2.15
C VAL A 143 -5.93 -7.22 -3.24
N ALA A 144 -7.02 -6.63 -3.75
CA ALA A 144 -6.94 -5.55 -4.73
C ALA A 144 -6.18 -4.33 -4.18
N ALA A 145 -6.45 -3.90 -2.94
CA ALA A 145 -5.75 -2.79 -2.29
C ALA A 145 -4.25 -3.07 -2.12
N ALA A 146 -3.87 -4.28 -1.72
CA ALA A 146 -2.47 -4.70 -1.63
C ALA A 146 -1.76 -4.65 -2.99
N LEU A 147 -2.42 -5.12 -4.06
CA LEU A 147 -1.89 -5.09 -5.43
C LEU A 147 -1.73 -3.66 -5.94
N ILE A 148 -2.70 -2.79 -5.70
CA ILE A 148 -2.63 -1.37 -6.08
C ILE A 148 -1.46 -0.70 -5.35
N LEU A 149 -1.28 -0.98 -4.07
CA LEU A 149 -0.19 -0.41 -3.29
C LEU A 149 1.19 -0.89 -3.79
N LEU A 150 1.34 -2.18 -4.08
CA LEU A 150 2.56 -2.71 -4.71
C LEU A 150 2.81 -2.06 -6.07
N LEU A 151 1.77 -1.85 -6.87
CA LEU A 151 1.89 -1.16 -8.15
C LEU A 151 2.38 0.28 -7.97
N LEU A 152 1.80 1.04 -7.03
CA LEU A 152 2.22 2.42 -6.77
C LEU A 152 3.67 2.48 -6.26
N LEU A 153 4.03 1.60 -5.33
CA LEU A 153 5.41 1.49 -4.84
C LEU A 153 6.39 1.10 -5.96
N SER A 154 6.00 0.20 -6.86
CA SER A 154 6.82 -0.18 -8.00
C SER A 154 7.08 0.99 -8.94
N LEU A 155 6.14 1.93 -9.10
CA LEU A 155 6.35 3.14 -9.92
C LEU A 155 7.21 4.18 -9.20
N GLN A 156 7.09 4.25 -7.87
CA GLN A 156 7.75 5.25 -7.02
C GLN A 156 9.21 4.92 -6.71
N MET A 157 9.52 3.65 -6.46
CA MET A 157 10.85 3.19 -6.05
C MET A 157 11.99 3.57 -7.02
N PRO A 158 11.84 3.46 -8.36
CA PRO A 158 12.86 3.95 -9.30
C PRO A 158 13.19 5.43 -9.13
N VAL A 159 12.16 6.25 -8.86
CA VAL A 159 12.32 7.69 -8.67
C VAL A 159 13.05 7.98 -7.35
N LEU A 160 12.75 7.24 -6.28
CA LEU A 160 13.47 7.36 -4.99
C LEU A 160 14.96 7.04 -5.14
N PHE A 161 15.29 5.96 -5.86
CA PHE A 161 16.69 5.60 -6.08
C PHE A 161 17.41 6.58 -7.00
N TRP A 162 16.70 7.21 -7.95
CA TRP A 162 17.31 8.16 -8.87
C TRP A 162 17.51 9.55 -8.24
N TRP A 163 16.46 10.15 -7.67
CA TRP A 163 16.48 11.53 -7.18
C TRP A 163 16.80 11.68 -5.69
N GLY A 164 16.74 10.61 -4.90
CA GLY A 164 16.76 10.71 -3.44
C GLY A 164 15.39 11.04 -2.87
N ALA A 165 15.21 10.83 -1.56
CA ALA A 165 13.92 10.92 -0.90
C ALA A 165 13.41 12.38 -0.85
N GLN A 166 14.30 13.33 -0.58
CA GLN A 166 13.93 14.76 -0.49
C GLN A 166 13.43 15.32 -1.83
N ARG A 167 14.07 14.97 -2.94
CA ARG A 167 13.70 15.47 -4.28
C ARG A 167 12.55 14.68 -4.90
N ALA A 168 12.37 13.42 -4.52
CA ALA A 168 11.27 12.59 -4.99
C ALA A 168 9.93 12.88 -4.29
N TRP A 169 9.91 13.69 -3.23
CA TRP A 169 8.71 14.01 -2.44
C TRP A 169 7.48 14.43 -3.27
N PRO A 170 7.59 15.29 -4.31
CA PRO A 170 6.44 15.67 -5.13
C PRO A 170 5.84 14.46 -5.86
N VAL A 171 6.68 13.57 -6.38
CA VAL A 171 6.25 12.35 -7.06
C VAL A 171 5.66 11.32 -6.07
N MET A 172 6.18 11.27 -4.84
CA MET A 172 5.61 10.46 -3.77
C MET A 172 4.20 10.92 -3.38
N SER A 173 3.94 12.24 -3.42
CA SER A 173 2.65 12.82 -3.07
C SER A 173 1.58 12.73 -4.17
N LEU A 174 1.97 12.44 -5.42
CA LEU A 174 1.08 12.43 -6.58
C LEU A 174 -0.14 11.49 -6.42
N PRO A 175 0.01 10.23 -5.94
CA PRO A 175 -1.14 9.35 -5.72
C PRO A 175 -2.12 9.89 -4.67
N VAL A 176 -1.64 10.65 -3.68
CA VAL A 176 -2.48 11.27 -2.65
C VAL A 176 -3.28 12.45 -3.23
N MET A 177 -2.78 13.08 -4.29
CA MET A 177 -3.49 14.15 -5.01
C MET A 177 -4.55 13.64 -5.99
N LEU A 178 -4.60 12.33 -6.25
CA LEU A 178 -5.53 11.73 -7.21
C LEU A 178 -7.02 11.99 -6.87
N PRO A 179 -7.49 11.87 -5.61
CA PRO A 179 -8.86 12.23 -5.24
C PRO A 179 -9.18 13.70 -5.51
N LEU A 180 -8.22 14.60 -5.29
CA LEU A 180 -8.34 16.03 -5.60
C LEU A 180 -8.50 16.26 -7.11
N LEU A 181 -7.71 15.55 -7.94
CA LEU A 181 -7.83 15.63 -9.40
C LEU A 181 -9.19 15.13 -9.90
N LEU A 182 -9.80 14.14 -9.24
CA LEU A 182 -11.12 13.61 -9.59
C LEU A 182 -12.28 14.55 -9.26
N THR A 183 -12.04 15.68 -8.58
CA THR A 183 -13.04 16.74 -8.41
C THR A 183 -13.29 17.50 -9.71
N PHE A 184 -12.31 17.53 -10.64
CA PHE A 184 -12.46 18.19 -11.92
C PHE A 184 -13.21 17.30 -12.94
N PRO A 185 -14.09 17.88 -13.79
CA PRO A 185 -14.99 17.10 -14.64
C PRO A 185 -14.28 16.28 -15.73
N ALA A 186 -13.24 16.84 -16.35
CA ALA A 186 -12.48 16.16 -17.41
C ALA A 186 -11.72 14.91 -16.94
N PRO A 187 -10.86 14.97 -15.90
CA PRO A 187 -10.20 13.77 -15.38
C PRO A 187 -11.17 12.78 -14.75
N ARG A 188 -12.26 13.25 -14.11
CA ARG A 188 -13.31 12.39 -13.58
C ARG A 188 -13.96 11.54 -14.67
N GLN A 189 -14.33 12.11 -15.81
CA GLN A 189 -14.91 11.35 -16.92
C GLN A 189 -13.94 10.35 -17.54
N GLY A 190 -12.67 10.72 -17.69
CA GLY A 190 -11.63 9.80 -18.15
C GLY A 190 -11.46 8.61 -17.20
N PHE A 191 -11.40 8.88 -15.90
CA PHE A 191 -11.31 7.86 -14.86
C PHE A 191 -12.54 6.92 -14.87
N LEU A 192 -13.75 7.47 -14.95
CA LEU A 192 -14.97 6.66 -15.01
C LEU A 192 -15.00 5.72 -16.22
N ARG A 193 -14.60 6.19 -17.41
CA ARG A 193 -14.49 5.35 -18.60
C ARG A 193 -13.45 4.24 -18.43
N ALA A 194 -12.32 4.53 -17.79
CA ALA A 194 -11.30 3.54 -17.48
C ALA A 194 -11.83 2.49 -16.49
N THR A 195 -12.56 2.91 -15.46
CA THR A 195 -13.18 1.97 -14.51
C THR A 195 -14.25 1.10 -15.17
N GLU A 196 -15.01 1.63 -16.13
CA GLU A 196 -16.04 0.88 -16.86
C GLU A 196 -15.42 -0.16 -17.83
N THR A 197 -14.30 0.17 -18.47
CA THR A 197 -13.57 -0.80 -19.30
C THR A 197 -12.94 -1.90 -18.44
N LEU A 198 -12.36 -1.53 -17.30
CA LEU A 198 -11.82 -2.48 -16.33
C LEU A 198 -12.90 -3.38 -15.73
N SER A 199 -14.10 -2.86 -15.43
CA SER A 199 -15.19 -3.67 -14.88
C SER A 199 -15.73 -4.67 -15.91
N LYS A 200 -15.79 -4.31 -17.20
CA LYS A 200 -16.13 -5.23 -18.29
C LYS A 200 -15.10 -6.35 -18.44
N LEU A 201 -13.81 -6.02 -18.37
CA LEU A 201 -12.73 -7.01 -18.38
C LEU A 201 -12.80 -7.94 -17.17
N TYR A 202 -13.06 -7.38 -15.98
CA TYR A 202 -13.25 -8.15 -14.75
C TYR A 202 -14.42 -9.15 -14.87
N ALA A 203 -15.55 -8.72 -15.42
CA ALA A 203 -16.70 -9.59 -15.65
C ALA A 203 -16.41 -10.74 -16.65
N GLN A 204 -15.58 -10.50 -17.66
CA GLN A 204 -15.20 -11.52 -18.65
C GLN A 204 -14.17 -12.54 -18.13
N LEU A 205 -13.24 -12.10 -17.28
CA LEU A 205 -12.19 -12.96 -16.71
C LEU A 205 -12.69 -13.84 -15.55
N GLY A 206 -13.80 -13.46 -14.91
CA GLY A 206 -14.26 -14.11 -13.68
C GLY A 206 -13.42 -13.72 -12.46
N MET A 207 -14.02 -13.83 -11.29
CA MET A 207 -13.50 -13.29 -10.02
C MET A 207 -12.14 -13.89 -9.60
N GLY A 208 -11.91 -15.18 -9.86
CA GLY A 208 -10.65 -15.85 -9.48
C GLY A 208 -9.47 -15.53 -10.41
N TRP A 209 -9.68 -15.58 -11.72
CA TRP A 209 -8.60 -15.38 -12.69
C TRP A 209 -8.16 -13.92 -12.81
N SER A 210 -9.07 -12.97 -12.61
CA SER A 210 -8.75 -11.54 -12.64
C SER A 210 -7.72 -11.13 -11.58
N LEU A 211 -7.83 -11.66 -10.35
CA LEU A 211 -6.85 -11.41 -9.29
C LEU A 211 -5.50 -12.07 -9.57
N VAL A 212 -5.48 -13.28 -10.13
CA VAL A 212 -4.24 -13.96 -10.53
C VAL A 212 -3.52 -13.20 -11.64
N VAL A 213 -4.25 -12.77 -12.67
CA VAL A 213 -3.71 -11.96 -13.78
C VAL A 213 -3.18 -10.63 -13.25
N ALA A 214 -3.92 -9.96 -12.36
CA ALA A 214 -3.47 -8.72 -11.73
C ALA A 214 -2.19 -8.92 -10.91
N ALA A 215 -2.11 -9.99 -10.11
CA ALA A 215 -0.93 -10.32 -9.32
C ALA A 215 0.30 -10.60 -10.21
N LEU A 216 0.11 -11.31 -11.33
CA LEU A 216 1.18 -11.56 -12.31
C LEU A 216 1.66 -10.26 -12.95
N LEU A 217 0.75 -9.38 -13.37
CA LEU A 217 1.09 -8.08 -13.95
C LEU A 217 1.85 -7.19 -12.95
N VAL A 218 1.37 -7.11 -11.70
CA VAL A 218 2.06 -6.37 -10.64
C VAL A 218 3.44 -6.98 -10.35
N GLY A 219 3.56 -8.30 -10.35
CA GLY A 219 4.84 -9.00 -10.20
C GLY A 219 5.83 -8.68 -11.32
N LEU A 220 5.37 -8.71 -12.57
CA LEU A 220 6.18 -8.34 -13.75
C LEU A 220 6.61 -6.87 -13.70
N LEU A 221 5.69 -5.96 -13.36
CA LEU A 221 6.00 -4.53 -13.19
C LEU A 221 7.00 -4.30 -12.07
N SER A 222 6.85 -4.99 -10.94
CA SER A 222 7.77 -4.90 -9.81
C SER A 222 9.17 -5.41 -10.16
N PHE A 223 9.25 -6.50 -10.95
CA PHE A 223 10.52 -7.01 -11.45
C PHE A 223 11.19 -6.06 -12.46
N ALA A 224 10.42 -5.52 -13.40
CA ALA A 224 10.90 -4.51 -14.33
C ALA A 224 11.38 -3.25 -13.59
N SER A 225 10.63 -2.84 -12.57
CA SER A 225 10.96 -1.73 -11.69
C SER A 225 12.27 -1.98 -10.92
N LEU A 226 12.47 -3.17 -10.36
CA LEU A 226 13.72 -3.56 -9.71
C LEU A 226 14.92 -3.44 -10.66
N LYS A 227 14.80 -3.94 -11.89
CA LYS A 227 15.86 -3.83 -12.91
C LYS A 227 16.12 -2.37 -13.29
N LEU A 228 15.07 -1.56 -13.39
CA LEU A 228 15.19 -0.13 -13.67
C LEU A 228 15.88 0.60 -12.52
N SER A 229 15.48 0.37 -11.27
CA SER A 229 16.12 0.92 -10.07
C SER A 229 17.59 0.54 -9.97
N GLN A 230 17.95 -0.71 -10.27
CA GLN A 230 19.36 -1.14 -10.30
C GLN A 230 20.19 -0.36 -11.32
N LYS A 231 19.65 -0.16 -12.54
CA LYS A 231 20.31 0.64 -13.58
C LYS A 231 20.45 2.11 -13.20
N LEU A 232 19.41 2.71 -12.63
CA LEU A 232 19.41 4.13 -12.22
C LEU A 232 20.37 4.36 -11.05
N TYR A 233 20.38 3.48 -10.06
CA TYR A 233 21.23 3.60 -8.89
C TYR A 233 22.71 3.33 -9.18
N ALA A 234 23.01 2.50 -10.19
CA ALA A 234 24.38 2.28 -10.66
C ALA A 234 24.98 3.54 -11.32
N LYS A 235 24.17 4.39 -11.94
CA LYS A 235 24.58 5.63 -12.61
C LYS A 235 24.63 6.85 -11.68
N ARG A 236 24.19 6.71 -10.43
CA ARG A 236 24.15 7.82 -9.49
C ARG A 236 25.54 7.96 -8.87
N ASP A 237 26.30 8.94 -9.34
CA ASP A 237 27.51 9.37 -8.66
C ASP A 237 27.11 9.99 -7.31
N LEU A 238 27.78 9.55 -6.24
CA LEU A 238 27.59 10.05 -4.87
C LEU A 238 28.47 11.29 -4.66
#